data_AF-A0A359LT15-F1
#
_entry.id   AF-A0A359LT15-F1
#
_cell.length_a   1.000
_cell.length_b   1.000
_cell.length_c   1.000
_cell.angle_alpha   90.00
_cell.angle_beta   90.00
_cell.angle_gamma   90.00
#
_symmetry.space_group_name_H-M   'P 1'
#
loop_
_entity.id
_entity.type
_entity.pdbx_description
1 polymer ?
#
loop_
_entity_poly.entity_id
_entity_poly.type
_entity_poly.pdbx_seq_one_letter_code
_entity_poly.pdbx_strand_id
1 'polypeptide(L)'
;MANECNDIMARLSADLEGELSAEAIDEMERHIEGCGPCVEYMESVKKSIALCKANLPVEQPRPLDEDARKELRAAYQRMVAARKS
;
A
#
# COMPACT_ATOMS: atom_id res chain seq x y z
N MET A 1 18.28 22.02 0.75
CA MET A 1 18.41 22.05 2.22
C MET A 1 17.12 22.20 3.04
N ALA A 2 16.03 22.81 2.53
CA ALA A 2 14.66 22.61 3.10
C ALA A 2 13.68 22.11 2.03
N ASN A 3 13.87 22.54 0.77
CA ASN A 3 13.02 22.16 -0.35
C ASN A 3 13.16 20.68 -0.75
N GLU A 4 14.36 20.10 -0.65
CA GLU A 4 14.63 18.68 -0.98
C GLU A 4 14.02 17.71 0.05
N CYS A 5 14.00 18.09 1.33
CA CYS A 5 13.38 17.28 2.39
C CYS A 5 11.84 17.26 2.27
N ASN A 6 11.24 18.38 1.83
CA ASN A 6 9.80 18.42 1.56
C ASN A 6 9.42 17.58 0.32
N ASP A 7 10.34 17.49 -0.65
CA ASP A 7 10.16 16.68 -1.86
C ASP A 7 10.18 15.16 -1.55
N ILE A 8 10.91 14.73 -0.53
CA ILE A 8 10.88 13.33 -0.04
C ILE A 8 9.46 12.90 0.35
N MET A 9 8.67 13.77 0.99
CA MET A 9 7.32 13.43 1.43
C MET A 9 6.39 13.11 0.26
N ALA A 10 6.50 13.90 -0.81
CA ALA A 10 5.74 13.69 -2.04
C ALA A 10 6.22 12.41 -2.75
N ARG A 11 7.54 12.19 -2.81
CA ARG A 11 8.12 10.98 -3.43
C ARG A 11 7.76 9.71 -2.68
N LEU A 12 7.78 9.70 -1.34
CA LEU A 12 7.34 8.57 -0.52
C LEU A 12 5.87 8.20 -0.77
N SER A 13 5.00 9.19 -1.03
CA SER A 13 3.61 8.93 -1.36
C SER A 13 3.48 8.26 -2.74
N ALA A 14 4.24 8.75 -3.73
CA ALA A 14 4.29 8.15 -5.08
C ALA A 14 4.93 6.75 -5.10
N ASP A 15 5.90 6.48 -4.23
CA ASP A 15 6.52 5.15 -4.06
C ASP A 15 5.49 4.10 -3.62
N LEU A 16 4.66 4.47 -2.63
CA LEU A 16 3.58 3.60 -2.13
C LEU A 16 2.53 3.28 -3.20
N GLU A 17 2.35 4.16 -4.17
CA GLU A 17 1.46 3.99 -5.32
C GLU A 17 2.14 3.24 -6.49
N GLY A 18 3.46 2.99 -6.39
CA GLY A 18 4.26 2.30 -7.40
C GLY A 18 4.60 3.16 -8.62
N GLU A 19 4.51 4.49 -8.49
CA GLU A 19 4.65 5.44 -9.61
C GLU A 19 6.08 6.00 -9.77
N LEU A 20 7.02 5.62 -8.89
CA LEU A 20 8.42 6.04 -9.00
C LEU A 20 9.23 5.16 -9.96
N SER A 21 10.09 5.80 -10.76
CA SER A 21 11.12 5.08 -11.52
C SER A 21 12.23 4.57 -10.60
N ALA A 22 12.98 3.57 -11.06
CA ALA A 22 14.12 3.03 -10.30
C ALA A 22 15.18 4.10 -9.98
N GLU A 23 15.44 5.05 -10.88
CA GLU A 23 16.37 6.15 -10.60
C GLU A 23 15.84 7.09 -9.51
N ALA A 24 14.54 7.35 -9.47
CA ALA A 24 13.93 8.22 -8.47
C ALA A 24 13.95 7.59 -7.07
N ILE A 25 13.80 6.27 -6.98
CA ILE A 25 13.93 5.51 -5.73
C ILE A 25 15.36 5.62 -5.20
N ASP A 26 16.36 5.37 -6.04
CA ASP A 26 17.78 5.41 -5.67
C ASP A 26 18.24 6.83 -5.26
N GLU A 27 17.72 7.88 -5.91
CA GLU A 27 17.97 9.27 -5.47
C GLU A 27 17.35 9.58 -4.10
N MET A 28 16.12 9.11 -3.87
CA MET A 28 15.43 9.27 -2.59
C MET A 28 16.16 8.54 -1.47
N GLU A 29 16.58 7.28 -1.69
CA GLU A 29 17.33 6.48 -0.72
C GLU A 29 18.63 7.16 -0.32
N ARG A 30 19.43 7.63 -1.29
CA ARG A 30 20.65 8.40 -1.02
C ARG A 30 20.40 9.64 -0.15
N HIS A 31 19.32 10.37 -0.43
CA HIS A 31 19.02 11.56 0.35
C HIS A 31 18.64 11.21 1.79
N ILE A 32 17.82 10.16 1.99
CA ILE A 32 17.45 9.67 3.32
C ILE A 32 18.70 9.26 4.10
N GLU A 33 19.60 8.48 3.52
CA GLU A 33 20.82 8.02 4.19
C GLU A 33 21.77 9.16 4.56
N GLY A 34 21.84 10.21 3.72
CA GLY A 34 22.71 11.36 3.93
C GLY A 34 22.14 12.48 4.82
N CYS A 35 20.87 12.39 5.23
CA CYS A 35 20.15 13.49 5.87
C CYS A 35 19.54 13.07 7.21
N GLY A 36 20.17 13.43 8.33
CA GLY A 36 19.71 13.11 9.69
C GLY A 36 18.22 13.37 9.96
N PRO A 37 17.66 14.54 9.58
CA PRO A 37 16.22 14.78 9.70
C PRO A 37 15.34 13.80 8.92
N CYS A 38 15.77 13.36 7.73
CA CYS A 38 15.02 12.40 6.91
C CYS A 38 15.11 10.99 7.47
N VAL A 39 16.25 10.62 8.07
CA VAL A 39 16.40 9.37 8.82
C VAL A 39 15.42 9.33 9.99
N GLU A 40 15.40 10.37 10.82
CA GLU A 40 14.50 10.47 11.98
C GLU A 40 13.02 10.42 11.54
N TYR A 41 12.70 11.13 10.46
CA TYR A 41 11.37 11.09 9.87
C TYR A 41 11.00 9.67 9.43
N MET A 42 11.88 8.95 8.72
CA MET A 42 11.60 7.59 8.29
C MET A 42 11.43 6.60 9.45
N GLU A 43 12.18 6.77 10.54
CA GLU A 43 11.94 5.99 11.75
C GLU A 43 10.54 6.24 12.35
N SER A 44 10.03 7.47 12.27
CA SER A 44 8.67 7.79 12.70
C SER A 44 7.60 7.12 11.82
N VAL A 45 7.82 7.08 10.51
CA VAL A 45 6.93 6.40 9.54
C VAL A 45 6.92 4.90 9.80
N LYS A 46 8.08 4.26 9.96
CA LYS A 46 8.20 2.82 10.28
C LYS A 46 7.43 2.46 11.55
N LYS A 47 7.56 3.27 12.60
CA LYS A 47 6.80 3.10 13.85
C LYS A 47 5.28 3.20 13.63
N SER A 48 4.85 4.17 12.82
CA SER A 48 3.44 4.38 12.49
C SER A 48 2.87 3.17 11.73
N ILE A 49 3.60 2.64 10.73
CA ILE A 49 3.22 1.42 10.00
C ILE A 49 3.11 0.23 10.95
N ALA A 50 4.08 0.06 11.86
CA ALA A 50 4.05 -1.03 12.85
C ALA A 50 2.81 -0.94 13.76
N LEU A 51 2.45 0.27 14.22
CA LEU A 51 1.25 0.50 15.01
C LEU A 51 -0.03 0.20 14.22
N CYS A 52 -0.11 0.62 12.96
CA CYS A 52 -1.25 0.30 12.09
C CYS A 52 -1.38 -1.23 11.91
N LYS A 53 -0.27 -1.94 11.66
CA LYS A 53 -0.27 -3.41 11.53
C LYS A 53 -0.69 -4.12 12.82
N ALA A 54 -0.26 -3.62 13.98
CA ALA A 54 -0.61 -4.21 15.27
C ALA A 54 -2.09 -4.02 15.64
N ASN A 55 -2.73 -2.94 15.14
CA ASN A 55 -4.12 -2.60 15.44
C ASN A 55 -5.09 -2.91 14.30
N LEU A 56 -4.60 -3.43 13.17
CA LEU A 56 -5.46 -3.96 12.12
C LEU A 56 -6.23 -5.15 12.68
N PRO A 57 -7.55 -5.25 12.46
CA PRO A 57 -8.30 -6.44 12.79
C PRO A 57 -7.63 -7.65 12.14
N VAL A 58 -7.03 -8.51 12.98
CA VAL A 58 -6.30 -9.70 12.53
C VAL A 58 -7.25 -10.74 11.93
N GLU A 59 -8.55 -10.61 12.18
CA GLU A 59 -9.56 -11.41 11.50
C GLU A 59 -9.66 -10.96 10.04
N GLN A 60 -8.81 -11.56 9.20
CA GLN A 60 -9.21 -11.77 7.82
C GLN A 60 -10.61 -12.40 7.84
N PRO A 61 -11.56 -11.86 7.06
CA PRO A 61 -12.89 -12.44 7.01
C PRO A 61 -12.73 -13.93 6.72
N ARG A 62 -13.37 -14.77 7.55
CA ARG A 62 -13.28 -16.22 7.37
C ARG A 62 -13.59 -16.53 5.90
N PRO A 63 -12.84 -17.46 5.29
CA PRO A 63 -13.18 -17.91 3.94
C PRO A 63 -14.66 -18.24 3.88
N LEU A 64 -15.33 -17.81 2.80
CA LEU A 64 -16.71 -18.22 2.55
C LEU A 64 -16.77 -19.75 2.63
N ASP A 65 -17.78 -20.26 3.32
CA ASP A 65 -18.09 -21.68 3.27
C ASP A 65 -18.38 -22.09 1.81
N GLU A 66 -18.24 -23.40 1.53
CA GLU A 66 -18.33 -23.90 0.17
C GLU A 66 -19.72 -23.67 -0.45
N ASP A 67 -20.78 -23.63 0.35
CA ASP A 67 -22.14 -23.41 -0.13
C ASP A 67 -22.34 -21.95 -0.55
N ALA A 68 -21.93 -21.00 0.29
CA ALA A 68 -21.94 -19.57 -0.03
C ALA A 68 -21.08 -19.27 -1.27
N ARG A 69 -19.91 -19.92 -1.38
CA ARG A 69 -19.03 -19.77 -2.56
C ARG A 69 -19.68 -20.31 -3.83
N LYS A 70 -20.37 -21.46 -3.74
CA LYS A 70 -21.08 -22.08 -4.86
C LYS A 70 -22.25 -21.22 -5.32
N GLU A 71 -23.04 -20.70 -4.38
CA GLU A 71 -24.16 -19.80 -4.68
C GLU A 71 -23.68 -18.51 -5.37
N LEU A 72 -22.65 -17.88 -4.81
CA LEU A 72 -22.05 -16.67 -5.38
C LEU A 72 -21.58 -16.90 -6.83
N ARG A 73 -20.90 -18.02 -7.07
CA ARG A 73 -20.43 -18.41 -8.41
C ARG A 73 -21.59 -18.62 -9.38
N ALA A 74 -22.65 -19.30 -8.95
CA ALA A 74 -23.83 -19.54 -9.78
C ALA A 74 -24.57 -18.22 -10.10
N ALA A 75 -24.71 -17.33 -9.12
CA ALA A 75 -25.30 -16.01 -9.31
C ALA A 75 -24.50 -15.17 -10.32
N TYR A 76 -23.17 -15.17 -10.19
CA TYR A 76 -22.29 -14.49 -11.12
C TYR A 76 -22.43 -15.02 -12.56
N GLN A 77 -22.46 -16.34 -12.73
CA GLN A 77 -22.63 -16.97 -14.05
C GLN A 77 -23.97 -16.59 -14.70
N ARG A 78 -25.07 -16.58 -13.94
CA ARG A 78 -26.38 -16.13 -14.43
C ARG A 78 -26.35 -14.68 -14.89
N MET A 79 -25.76 -13.80 -14.09
CA MET A 79 -25.64 -12.37 -14.39
C MET A 79 -24.78 -12.12 -15.64
N VAL A 80 -23.67 -12.85 -15.80
CA VAL A 80 -22.84 -12.77 -17.02
C VAL A 80 -23.58 -13.30 -18.25
N ALA A 81 -24.31 -14.41 -18.13
CA ALA A 81 -25.09 -14.98 -19.23
C ALA A 81 -26.19 -14.01 -19.69
N ALA A 82 -26.92 -13.41 -18.75
CA ALA A 82 -27.98 -12.44 -19.03
C ALA A 82 -27.48 -11.12 -19.65
N ARG A 83 -26.20 -10.77 -19.45
CA ARG A 83 -25.57 -9.61 -20.12
C ARG A 83 -25.05 -9.92 -21.53
N LYS A 84 -24.92 -11.20 -21.89
CA LYS A 84 -24.41 -11.65 -23.19
C LYS A 84 -25.53 -12.08 -24.16
N SER A 85 -26.78 -12.14 -23.68
CA SER A 85 -28.01 -12.35 -24.48
C SER A 85 -28.65 -11.02 -24.83
#